data_AF-A0A8T0EFB2-F1
#
_entry.id   AF-A0A8T0EFB2-F1
#
_cell.length_a   1.000
_cell.length_b   1.000
_cell.length_c   1.000
_cell.angle_alpha   90.00
_cell.angle_beta   90.00
_cell.angle_gamma   90.00
#
_symmetry.space_group_name_H-M   'P 1'
#
loop_
_entity.id
_entity.type
_entity.pdbx_description
1 polymer ?
#
loop_
_entity_poly.entity_id
_entity_poly.type
_entity_poly.pdbx_seq_one_letter_code
_entity_poly.pdbx_strand_id
1 'polypeptide(L)'
;MTEVPVSTISTLEEAAIMKFAVLLSTDKEISQLMKYALHAEVPNQRWKNLLRRKISEMALPAHFHKRLISITSRVSLFMEQLKSIHDEISPAFGGPCQCLHGILHSFVFHSSDGVFDERKTVERIVADQRIDVAFRFTLANIFCMESSRVSLQQQLLRGTQSDSSENNWPNYSESRSLVMLIYKTFCFRQTFLIRGGNFLVD
;
A
#
# COMPACT_ATOMS: atom_id res chain seq x y z
N MET A 1 -41.92 -13.49 1.29
CA MET A 1 -40.48 -13.76 1.15
C MET A 1 -39.93 -12.75 0.18
N THR A 2 -39.27 -11.71 0.68
CA THR A 2 -38.65 -10.66 -0.13
C THR A 2 -37.32 -11.18 -0.66
N GLU A 3 -37.25 -11.43 -1.97
CA GLU A 3 -35.99 -11.73 -2.64
C GLU A 3 -35.05 -10.53 -2.53
N VAL A 4 -33.94 -10.72 -1.83
CA VAL A 4 -32.87 -9.72 -1.79
C VAL A 4 -32.24 -9.70 -3.19
N PRO A 5 -32.13 -8.53 -3.84
CA PRO A 5 -31.56 -8.45 -5.17
C PRO A 5 -30.13 -9.01 -5.17
N VAL A 6 -29.85 -9.93 -6.09
CA VAL A 6 -28.59 -10.67 -6.24
C VAL A 6 -27.35 -9.74 -6.25
N SER A 7 -27.51 -8.49 -6.68
CA SER A 7 -26.47 -7.44 -6.67
C SER A 7 -26.05 -6.98 -5.26
N THR A 8 -26.93 -7.07 -4.27
CA THR A 8 -26.69 -6.58 -2.91
C THR A 8 -25.94 -7.63 -2.06
N ILE A 9 -26.14 -8.91 -2.35
CA ILE A 9 -25.46 -10.01 -1.67
C ILE A 9 -23.99 -10.08 -2.11
N SER A 10 -23.74 -9.98 -3.42
CA SER A 10 -22.38 -9.98 -3.96
C SER A 10 -21.53 -8.83 -3.39
N THR A 11 -22.10 -7.63 -3.27
CA THR A 11 -21.37 -6.47 -2.72
C THR A 11 -21.02 -6.61 -1.23
N LEU A 12 -21.87 -7.27 -0.43
CA LEU A 12 -21.57 -7.54 0.99
C LEU A 12 -20.45 -8.58 1.15
N GLU A 13 -20.48 -9.63 0.34
CA GLU A 13 -19.43 -10.65 0.32
C GLU A 13 -18.08 -10.04 -0.06
N GLU A 14 -18.04 -9.18 -1.10
CA GLU A 14 -16.81 -8.48 -1.48
C GLU A 14 -16.25 -7.60 -0.36
N ALA A 15 -17.12 -6.82 0.29
CA ALA A 15 -16.73 -5.97 1.39
C ALA A 15 -16.18 -6.79 2.57
N ALA A 16 -16.80 -7.94 2.86
CA ALA A 16 -16.33 -8.86 3.89
C ALA A 16 -14.97 -9.47 3.55
N ILE A 17 -14.78 -9.98 2.33
CA ILE A 17 -13.51 -10.55 1.86
C ILE A 17 -12.40 -9.51 1.94
N MET A 18 -12.65 -8.28 1.49
CA MET A 18 -11.67 -7.21 1.56
C MET A 18 -11.31 -6.88 3.00
N LYS A 19 -12.30 -6.78 3.90
CA LYS A 19 -12.07 -6.53 5.32
C LYS A 19 -11.23 -7.65 5.96
N PHE A 20 -11.49 -8.91 5.63
CA PHE A 20 -10.67 -10.03 6.07
C PHE A 20 -9.24 -9.97 5.52
N ALA A 21 -9.08 -9.61 4.24
CA ALA A 21 -7.76 -9.47 3.63
C ALA A 21 -6.94 -8.38 4.31
N VAL A 22 -7.55 -7.23 4.64
CA VAL A 22 -6.90 -6.17 5.41
C VAL A 22 -6.53 -6.66 6.81
N LEU A 23 -7.45 -7.33 7.50
CA LEU A 23 -7.19 -7.88 8.84
C LEU A 23 -5.99 -8.85 8.82
N LEU A 24 -6.00 -9.81 7.89
CA LEU A 24 -4.91 -10.76 7.70
C LEU A 24 -3.60 -10.07 7.37
N SER A 25 -3.61 -9.03 6.53
CA SER A 25 -2.39 -8.29 6.16
C SER A 25 -1.68 -7.63 7.35
N THR A 26 -2.40 -7.47 8.46
CA THR A 26 -1.88 -6.85 9.69
C THR A 26 -1.54 -7.86 10.78
N ASP A 27 -1.81 -9.15 10.55
CA ASP A 27 -1.29 -10.22 11.40
C ASP A 27 0.25 -10.15 11.43
N LYS A 28 0.80 -10.30 12.63
CA LYS A 28 2.23 -10.12 12.88
C LYS A 28 3.09 -11.13 12.12
N GLU A 29 2.67 -12.39 12.05
CA GLU A 29 3.42 -13.43 11.31
C GLU A 29 3.39 -13.14 9.81
N ILE A 30 2.22 -12.71 9.31
CA ILE A 30 2.01 -12.32 7.92
C ILE A 30 2.91 -11.13 7.54
N SER A 31 2.87 -10.04 8.30
CA SER A 31 3.67 -8.84 8.01
C SER A 31 5.17 -9.15 8.10
N GLN A 32 5.61 -9.96 9.07
CA GLN A 32 7.01 -10.39 9.17
C GLN A 32 7.46 -11.17 7.94
N LEU A 33 6.66 -12.12 7.44
CA LEU A 33 7.01 -12.85 6.22
C LEU A 33 7.03 -11.95 4.99
N MET A 34 6.12 -10.98 4.91
CA MET A 34 6.05 -10.05 3.78
C MET A 34 7.27 -9.13 3.68
N LYS A 35 7.82 -8.71 4.82
CA LYS A 35 9.09 -7.96 4.85
C LYS A 35 10.20 -8.71 4.13
N TYR A 36 10.33 -10.01 4.32
CA TYR A 36 11.32 -10.82 3.60
C TYR A 36 10.97 -11.01 2.13
N ALA A 37 9.67 -11.14 1.80
CA ALA A 37 9.21 -11.34 0.44
C ALA A 37 9.47 -10.12 -0.47
N LEU A 38 9.50 -8.89 0.06
CA LEU A 38 9.87 -7.70 -0.73
C LEU A 38 11.29 -7.75 -1.29
N HIS A 39 12.16 -8.55 -0.69
CA HIS A 39 13.57 -8.68 -1.06
C HIS A 39 13.88 -9.99 -1.79
N ALA A 40 12.90 -10.90 -1.89
CA ALA A 40 13.06 -12.20 -2.54
C ALA A 40 12.16 -12.28 -3.79
N GLU A 41 12.66 -12.92 -4.85
CA GLU A 41 11.98 -12.95 -6.15
C GLU A 41 10.66 -13.75 -6.19
N VAL A 42 10.26 -14.44 -5.11
CA VAL A 42 9.09 -15.33 -5.13
C VAL A 42 8.29 -15.26 -3.82
N PRO A 43 6.95 -15.13 -3.87
CA PRO A 43 6.08 -15.45 -2.73
C PRO A 43 6.30 -16.91 -2.32
N ASN A 44 7.13 -17.10 -1.30
CA ASN A 44 7.55 -18.43 -0.82
C ASN A 44 6.31 -19.29 -0.53
N GLN A 45 6.33 -20.59 -0.88
CA GLN A 45 5.29 -21.57 -0.50
C GLN A 45 4.89 -21.45 0.99
N ARG A 46 5.84 -21.06 1.84
CA ARG A 46 5.64 -20.70 3.24
C ARG A 46 4.53 -19.66 3.47
N TRP A 47 4.48 -18.61 2.65
CA TRP A 47 3.43 -17.58 2.67
C TRP A 47 2.04 -18.18 2.39
N LYS A 48 1.91 -18.91 1.27
CA LYS A 48 0.65 -19.53 0.86
C LYS A 48 0.15 -20.51 1.94
N ASN A 49 1.05 -21.27 2.55
CA ASN A 49 0.73 -22.19 3.63
C ASN A 49 0.28 -21.47 4.91
N LEU A 50 0.93 -20.35 5.28
CA LEU A 50 0.50 -19.54 6.42
C LEU A 50 -0.91 -18.98 6.21
N LEU A 51 -1.17 -18.40 5.03
CA LEU A 51 -2.50 -17.88 4.70
C LEU A 51 -3.56 -18.98 4.74
N ARG A 52 -3.29 -20.14 4.12
CA ARG A 52 -4.22 -21.29 4.15
C ARG A 52 -4.57 -21.69 5.59
N ARG A 53 -3.56 -21.78 6.46
CA ARG A 53 -3.77 -22.10 7.89
C ARG A 53 -4.67 -21.06 8.55
N LYS A 54 -4.31 -19.77 8.49
CA LYS A 54 -5.09 -18.68 9.11
C LYS A 54 -6.51 -18.60 8.56
N ILE A 55 -6.71 -18.81 7.26
CA ILE A 55 -8.03 -18.78 6.62
C ILE A 55 -8.87 -20.01 7.01
N SER A 56 -8.26 -21.19 7.13
CA SER A 56 -8.97 -22.39 7.58
C SER A 56 -9.51 -22.28 9.01
N GLU A 57 -8.84 -21.48 9.85
CA GLU A 57 -9.28 -21.18 11.23
C GLU A 57 -10.51 -20.23 11.28
N MET A 58 -10.83 -19.52 10.19
CA MET A 58 -11.91 -18.52 10.15
C MET A 58 -13.31 -19.11 9.94
N ALA A 59 -13.44 -20.44 9.85
CA ALA A 59 -14.71 -21.15 9.59
C ALA A 59 -15.48 -20.63 8.35
N LEU A 60 -14.76 -20.10 7.35
CA LEU A 60 -15.34 -19.61 6.09
C LEU A 60 -15.60 -20.76 5.11
N PRO A 61 -16.63 -20.67 4.25
CA PRO A 61 -16.84 -21.60 3.16
C PRO A 61 -15.61 -21.75 2.25
N ALA A 62 -15.31 -22.98 1.83
CA ALA A 62 -14.08 -23.30 1.07
C ALA A 62 -13.94 -22.51 -0.24
N HIS A 63 -15.05 -22.15 -0.88
CA HIS A 63 -15.01 -21.38 -2.14
C HIS A 63 -14.45 -19.95 -1.94
N PHE A 64 -14.51 -19.38 -0.73
CA PHE A 64 -13.88 -18.10 -0.43
C PHE A 64 -12.36 -18.21 -0.22
N HIS A 65 -11.83 -19.40 0.09
CA HIS A 65 -10.44 -19.55 0.51
C HIS A 65 -9.45 -19.16 -0.60
N LYS A 66 -9.63 -19.68 -1.83
CA LYS A 66 -8.73 -19.36 -2.96
C LYS A 66 -8.72 -17.85 -3.24
N ARG A 67 -9.91 -17.24 -3.19
CA ARG A 67 -10.08 -15.81 -3.42
C ARG A 67 -9.47 -14.95 -2.32
N LEU A 68 -9.72 -15.30 -1.06
CA LEU A 68 -9.18 -14.59 0.09
C LEU A 68 -7.65 -14.69 0.13
N ILE A 69 -7.06 -15.84 -0.21
CA ILE A 69 -5.60 -15.99 -0.35
C ILE A 69 -5.06 -15.02 -1.39
N SER A 70 -5.69 -14.95 -2.57
CA SER A 70 -5.25 -14.08 -3.67
C SER A 70 -5.30 -12.60 -3.26
N ILE A 71 -6.46 -12.13 -2.76
CA ILE A 71 -6.66 -10.73 -2.37
C ILE A 71 -5.74 -10.38 -1.19
N THR A 72 -5.65 -11.24 -0.16
CA THR A 72 -4.77 -11.00 0.98
C THR A 72 -3.31 -10.90 0.56
N SER A 73 -2.85 -11.75 -0.38
CA SER A 73 -1.49 -11.68 -0.90
C SER A 73 -1.20 -10.32 -1.54
N ARG A 74 -2.12 -9.85 -2.39
CA ARG A 74 -1.97 -8.56 -3.08
C ARG A 74 -2.01 -7.38 -2.12
N VAL A 75 -3.00 -7.36 -1.22
CA VAL A 75 -3.14 -6.29 -0.21
C VAL A 75 -1.92 -6.27 0.72
N SER A 76 -1.47 -7.42 1.22
CA SER A 76 -0.33 -7.49 2.15
C SER A 76 0.97 -7.03 1.49
N LEU A 77 1.21 -7.44 0.23
CA LEU A 77 2.37 -6.99 -0.53
C LEU A 77 2.35 -5.47 -0.71
N PHE A 78 1.22 -4.93 -1.16
CA PHE A 78 1.06 -3.50 -1.39
C PHE A 78 1.21 -2.69 -0.09
N MET A 79 0.63 -3.15 1.03
CA MET A 79 0.78 -2.51 2.33
C MET A 79 2.23 -2.47 2.80
N GLU A 80 2.97 -3.56 2.60
CA GLU A 80 4.39 -3.60 2.97
C GLU A 80 5.23 -2.72 2.05
N GLN A 81 4.89 -2.59 0.77
CA GLN A 81 5.52 -1.61 -0.14
C GLN A 81 5.32 -0.18 0.35
N LEU A 82 4.08 0.20 0.71
CA LEU A 82 3.81 1.54 1.24
C LEU A 82 4.61 1.82 2.51
N LYS A 83 4.67 0.86 3.44
CA LYS A 83 5.49 0.97 4.65
C LYS A 83 6.98 1.10 4.31
N SER A 84 7.49 0.29 3.39
CA SER A 84 8.90 0.36 2.98
C SER A 84 9.26 1.72 2.38
N ILE A 85 8.41 2.28 1.50
CA ILE A 85 8.61 3.62 0.92
C ILE A 85 8.60 4.66 2.04
N HIS A 86 7.65 4.54 2.97
CA HIS A 86 7.52 5.47 4.09
C HIS A 86 8.74 5.44 5.02
N ASP A 87 9.23 4.24 5.35
CA ASP A 87 10.39 4.04 6.22
C ASP A 87 11.69 4.53 5.55
N GLU A 88 11.78 4.46 4.22
CA GLU A 88 12.91 4.98 3.44
C GLU A 88 12.91 6.52 3.39
N ILE A 89 11.73 7.14 3.32
CA ILE A 89 11.57 8.59 3.21
C ILE A 89 11.65 9.27 4.57
N SER A 90 11.02 8.71 5.61
CA SER A 90 10.87 9.35 6.92
C SER A 90 12.17 9.95 7.49
N PRO A 91 13.34 9.27 7.43
CA PRO A 91 14.59 9.83 7.92
C PRO A 91 15.03 11.12 7.20
N ALA A 92 14.72 11.26 5.90
CA ALA A 92 15.13 12.41 5.11
C ALA A 92 14.26 13.67 5.35
N PHE A 93 13.11 13.52 6.01
CA PHE A 93 12.09 14.59 6.16
C PHE A 93 11.73 14.88 7.63
N GLY A 94 12.62 14.60 8.58
CA GLY A 94 12.44 14.99 9.99
C GLY A 94 12.33 13.85 11.00
N GLY A 95 12.62 12.61 10.59
CA GLY A 95 12.76 11.47 11.51
C GLY A 95 11.56 10.51 11.49
N PRO A 96 11.51 9.54 12.42
CA PRO A 96 10.49 8.50 12.42
C PRO A 96 9.09 9.08 12.56
N CYS A 97 8.24 8.73 11.60
CA CYS A 97 6.88 9.22 11.46
C CYS A 97 5.89 8.07 11.72
N GLN A 98 4.74 8.36 12.37
CA GLN A 98 3.68 7.37 12.61
C GLN A 98 2.42 7.63 11.78
N CYS A 99 2.50 8.48 10.74
CA CYS A 99 1.31 8.92 10.01
C CYS A 99 0.60 7.76 9.27
N LEU A 100 1.27 6.65 8.99
CA LEU A 100 0.63 5.46 8.42
C LEU A 100 -0.05 4.55 9.45
N HIS A 101 0.19 4.76 10.74
CA HIS A 101 -0.39 3.93 11.79
C HIS A 101 -1.92 4.11 11.82
N GLY A 102 -2.67 3.00 11.76
CA GLY A 102 -4.14 3.00 11.75
C GLY A 102 -4.79 3.51 10.45
N ILE A 103 -4.09 4.28 9.64
CA ILE A 103 -4.57 4.89 8.39
C ILE A 103 -4.76 3.84 7.29
N LEU A 104 -3.80 2.91 7.14
CA LEU A 104 -3.80 1.92 6.07
C LEU A 104 -5.05 1.01 6.09
N HIS A 105 -5.66 0.78 7.26
CA HIS A 105 -6.86 -0.04 7.38
C HIS A 105 -8.12 0.62 6.80
N SER A 106 -8.19 1.95 6.81
CA SER A 106 -9.36 2.70 6.36
C SER A 106 -9.35 3.02 4.87
N PHE A 107 -8.25 2.74 4.17
CA PHE A 107 -8.02 3.23 2.80
C PHE A 107 -7.92 2.14 1.74
N VAL A 108 -8.19 0.87 2.07
CA VAL A 108 -8.19 -0.21 1.09
C VAL A 108 -9.49 -0.17 0.28
N PHE A 109 -9.39 0.27 -0.97
CA PHE A 109 -10.51 0.31 -1.90
C PHE A 109 -10.64 -0.99 -2.70
N HIS A 110 -11.88 -1.32 -3.03
CA HIS A 110 -12.20 -2.32 -4.02
C HIS A 110 -13.04 -1.70 -5.13
N SER A 111 -12.85 -2.19 -6.35
CA SER A 111 -13.77 -1.90 -7.47
C SER A 111 -15.11 -2.63 -7.25
N SER A 112 -16.08 -2.31 -8.10
CA SER A 112 -17.43 -2.90 -8.06
C SER A 112 -17.45 -4.41 -8.33
N ASP A 113 -16.37 -4.96 -8.89
CA ASP A 113 -16.13 -6.39 -9.10
C ASP A 113 -15.38 -7.06 -7.92
N GLY A 114 -15.13 -6.32 -6.83
CA GLY A 114 -14.44 -6.83 -5.64
C GLY A 114 -12.93 -6.94 -5.75
N VAL A 115 -12.33 -6.43 -6.84
CA VAL A 115 -10.89 -6.42 -7.03
C VAL A 115 -10.26 -5.28 -6.23
N PHE A 116 -9.11 -5.53 -5.61
CA PHE A 116 -8.34 -4.50 -4.92
C PHE A 116 -7.87 -3.41 -5.89
N ASP A 117 -8.22 -2.16 -5.59
CA ASP A 117 -7.89 -0.99 -6.41
C ASP A 117 -6.72 -0.22 -5.75
N GLU A 118 -5.51 -0.58 -6.16
CA GLU A 118 -4.26 0.07 -5.70
C GLU A 118 -4.26 1.56 -6.00
N ARG A 119 -4.73 1.96 -7.18
CA ARG A 119 -4.70 3.36 -7.61
C ARG A 119 -5.62 4.22 -6.74
N LYS A 120 -6.87 3.80 -6.54
CA LYS A 120 -7.79 4.54 -5.65
C LYS A 120 -7.31 4.57 -4.21
N THR A 121 -6.68 3.48 -3.75
CA THR A 121 -6.05 3.43 -2.43
C THR A 121 -4.97 4.51 -2.32
N VAL A 122 -4.07 4.62 -3.30
CA VAL A 122 -3.06 5.68 -3.33
C VAL A 122 -3.69 7.06 -3.43
N GLU A 123 -4.68 7.25 -4.29
CA GLU A 123 -5.37 8.54 -4.45
C GLU A 123 -5.91 9.05 -3.12
N ARG A 124 -6.46 8.14 -2.31
CA ARG A 124 -6.99 8.51 -1.00
C ARG A 124 -5.91 8.83 0.02
N ILE A 125 -4.80 8.07 0.01
CA ILE A 125 -3.62 8.35 0.85
C ILE A 125 -3.03 9.72 0.48
N VAL A 126 -2.86 10.00 -0.81
CA VAL A 126 -2.34 11.28 -1.33
C VAL A 126 -3.23 12.47 -0.96
N ALA A 127 -4.54 12.25 -0.83
CA ALA A 127 -5.49 13.29 -0.43
C ALA A 127 -5.56 13.52 1.10
N ASP A 128 -5.09 12.59 1.94
CA ASP A 128 -5.23 12.65 3.39
C ASP A 128 -4.18 13.59 4.03
N GLN A 129 -4.63 14.72 4.56
CA GLN A 129 -3.75 15.73 5.14
C GLN A 129 -3.08 15.30 6.46
N ARG A 130 -3.53 14.20 7.08
CA ARG A 130 -2.88 13.62 8.27
C ARG A 130 -1.59 12.87 7.92
N ILE A 131 -1.42 12.55 6.64
CA ILE A 131 -0.24 11.84 6.13
C ILE A 131 0.84 12.86 5.79
N ASP A 132 2.08 12.51 6.10
CA ASP A 132 3.23 13.36 5.80
C ASP A 132 3.25 13.80 4.32
N VAL A 133 3.56 15.09 4.11
CA VAL A 133 3.50 15.71 2.78
C VAL A 133 4.58 15.16 1.84
N ALA A 134 5.76 14.81 2.35
CA ALA A 134 6.83 14.23 1.54
C ALA A 134 6.50 12.82 1.10
N PHE A 135 5.90 12.02 1.99
CA PHE A 135 5.39 10.71 1.65
C PHE A 135 4.27 10.80 0.59
N ARG A 136 3.28 11.68 0.78
CA ARG A 136 2.21 11.91 -0.22
C ARG A 136 2.75 12.36 -1.56
N PHE A 137 3.69 13.30 -1.57
CA PHE A 137 4.35 13.76 -2.80
C PHE A 137 5.08 12.61 -3.50
N THR A 138 5.77 11.76 -2.75
CA THR A 138 6.48 10.61 -3.32
C THR A 138 5.52 9.61 -3.96
N LEU A 139 4.43 9.27 -3.29
CA LEU A 139 3.39 8.42 -3.88
C LEU A 139 2.78 9.05 -5.14
N ALA A 140 2.48 10.35 -5.12
CA ALA A 140 1.97 11.05 -6.29
C ALA A 140 2.94 11.02 -7.48
N ASN A 141 4.25 10.98 -7.25
CA ASN A 141 5.23 10.79 -8.32
C ASN A 141 5.30 9.33 -8.80
N ILE A 142 5.31 8.37 -7.87
CA ILE A 142 5.37 6.94 -8.19
C ILE A 142 4.15 6.50 -9.03
N PHE A 143 2.96 6.99 -8.67
CA PHE A 143 1.70 6.62 -9.33
C PHE A 143 1.28 7.60 -10.44
N CYS A 144 2.20 8.47 -10.89
CA CYS A 144 1.94 9.45 -11.95
C CYS A 144 0.62 10.22 -11.75
N MET A 145 0.50 10.91 -10.63
CA MET A 145 -0.69 11.69 -10.27
C MET A 145 -0.48 13.19 -10.53
N GLU A 146 -0.48 13.60 -11.81
CA GLU A 146 -0.11 14.97 -12.23
C GLU A 146 -0.85 16.08 -11.48
N SER A 147 -2.15 15.91 -11.25
CA SER A 147 -2.99 16.90 -10.57
C SER A 147 -2.57 17.17 -9.13
N SER A 148 -2.03 16.16 -8.44
CA SER A 148 -1.61 16.27 -7.04
C SER A 148 -0.14 16.70 -6.89
N ARG A 149 0.69 16.43 -7.91
CA ARG A 149 2.13 16.72 -7.85
C ARG A 149 2.42 18.20 -7.65
N VAL A 150 1.75 19.09 -8.39
CA VAL A 150 2.00 20.53 -8.33
C VAL A 150 1.63 21.10 -6.96
N SER A 151 0.47 20.74 -6.42
CA SER A 151 -0.01 21.25 -5.13
C SER A 151 0.83 20.73 -3.96
N LEU A 152 1.22 19.45 -3.98
CA LEU A 152 2.07 18.85 -2.95
C LEU A 152 3.50 19.40 -3.00
N GLN A 153 4.04 19.68 -4.20
CA GLN A 153 5.33 20.34 -4.34
C GLN A 153 5.33 21.72 -3.69
N GLN A 154 4.26 22.50 -3.89
CA GLN A 154 4.14 23.81 -3.25
C GLN A 154 4.03 23.71 -1.72
N GLN A 155 3.32 22.70 -1.19
CA GLN A 155 3.23 22.47 0.25
C GLN A 155 4.59 22.13 0.86
N LEU A 156 5.36 21.25 0.21
CA LEU A 156 6.73 20.92 0.62
C LEU A 156 7.62 22.17 0.68
N LEU A 157 7.58 23.01 -0.37
CA LEU A 157 8.38 24.23 -0.45
C LEU A 157 8.00 25.29 0.60
N ARG A 158 6.75 25.31 1.04
CA ARG A 158 6.31 26.25 2.08
C ARG A 158 6.76 25.79 3.46
N GLY A 159 6.65 24.49 3.76
CA GLY A 159 7.07 23.93 5.05
C GLY A 159 8.54 24.21 5.36
N THR A 160 9.41 24.15 4.36
CA THR A 160 10.85 24.42 4.51
C THR A 160 11.20 25.89 4.75
N GLN A 161 10.35 26.84 4.35
CA GLN A 161 10.59 28.26 4.57
C GLN A 161 10.21 28.69 6.00
N SER A 162 9.22 28.04 6.60
CA SER A 162 8.74 28.32 7.96
C SER A 162 9.69 27.84 9.07
N ASP A 163 10.46 26.76 8.84
CA ASP A 163 11.38 26.17 9.83
C ASP A 163 12.82 26.72 9.74
N SER A 164 12.99 27.93 9.20
CA SER A 164 14.30 28.55 8.98
C SER A 164 15.01 29.08 10.26
N SER A 165 14.57 28.69 11.45
CA SER A 165 15.39 28.76 12.66
C SER A 165 16.08 27.40 12.88
N GLU A 166 17.34 27.30 12.44
CA GLU A 166 18.29 26.22 12.73
C GLU A 166 18.11 24.88 11.97
N ASN A 167 18.72 24.85 10.77
CA ASN A 167 19.48 23.74 10.17
C ASN A 167 19.09 22.29 10.53
N ASN A 168 18.39 21.61 9.61
CA ASN A 168 18.59 20.18 9.32
C ASN A 168 17.93 19.69 8.01
N TRP A 169 17.40 20.58 7.15
CA TRP A 169 16.81 20.15 5.89
C TRP A 169 17.90 19.85 4.84
N PRO A 170 17.90 18.68 4.18
CA PRO A 170 18.77 18.46 3.03
C PRO A 170 18.44 19.49 1.95
N ASN A 171 19.47 20.15 1.41
CA ASN A 171 19.28 21.26 0.46
C ASN A 171 18.33 20.83 -0.67
N TYR A 172 17.51 21.73 -1.23
CA TYR A 172 16.48 21.38 -2.22
C TYR A 172 17.01 20.57 -3.42
N SER A 173 18.29 20.77 -3.78
CA SER A 173 19.03 19.96 -4.76
C SER A 173 19.27 18.51 -4.32
N GLU A 174 19.53 18.27 -3.04
CA GLU A 174 19.65 16.94 -2.42
C GLU A 174 18.28 16.27 -2.27
N SER A 175 17.25 17.01 -1.86
CA SER A 175 15.85 16.51 -1.82
C SER A 175 15.38 16.05 -3.20
N ARG A 176 15.68 16.82 -4.25
CA ARG A 176 15.38 16.44 -5.64
C ARG A 176 16.19 15.22 -6.09
N SER A 177 17.44 15.10 -5.65
CA SER A 177 18.30 13.95 -5.93
C SER A 177 17.83 12.69 -5.20
N LEU A 178 17.35 12.82 -3.95
CA LEU A 178 16.74 11.77 -3.14
C LEU A 178 15.42 11.31 -3.74
N VAL A 179 14.52 12.23 -4.10
CA VAL A 179 13.26 11.87 -4.77
C VAL A 179 13.53 11.20 -6.12
N MET A 180 14.51 11.68 -6.89
CA MET A 180 14.91 11.05 -8.15
C MET A 180 15.64 9.71 -7.96
N LEU A 181 16.38 9.54 -6.85
CA LEU A 181 17.04 8.28 -6.49
C LEU A 181 16.01 7.26 -6.04
N ILE A 182 15.08 7.64 -5.16
CA ILE A 182 13.94 6.83 -4.73
C ILE A 182 13.09 6.47 -5.95
N TYR A 183 12.81 7.42 -6.85
CA TYR A 183 12.10 7.17 -8.10
C TYR A 183 12.86 6.19 -9.00
N LYS A 184 14.18 6.33 -9.17
CA LYS A 184 15.00 5.38 -9.95
C LYS A 184 15.02 3.99 -9.32
N THR A 185 15.20 3.89 -8.00
CA THR A 185 15.20 2.62 -7.26
C THR A 185 13.83 1.95 -7.30
N PHE A 186 12.76 2.74 -7.18
CA PHE A 186 11.38 2.27 -7.22
C PHE A 186 10.96 1.83 -8.63
N CYS A 187 11.23 2.63 -9.67
CA CYS A 187 11.00 2.24 -11.06
C CYS A 187 11.79 0.99 -11.44
N PHE A 188 13.04 0.87 -10.96
CA PHE A 188 13.83 -0.33 -11.18
C PHE A 188 13.16 -1.56 -10.54
N ARG A 189 12.64 -1.45 -9.31
CA ARG A 189 11.88 -2.53 -8.64
C ARG A 189 10.54 -2.84 -9.30
N GLN A 190 9.83 -1.85 -9.83
CA GLN A 190 8.56 -2.05 -10.54
C GLN A 190 8.73 -2.76 -11.89
N THR A 191 9.83 -2.53 -12.63
CA THR A 191 10.09 -3.32 -13.86
C THR A 191 10.22 -4.82 -13.60
N PHE A 192 10.58 -5.22 -12.37
CA PHE A 192 10.63 -6.64 -11.98
C PHE A 192 9.27 -7.17 -11.50
N LEU A 193 8.49 -6.38 -10.76
CA LEU A 193 7.18 -6.80 -10.27
C LEU A 193 6.09 -6.80 -11.35
N ILE A 194 6.12 -5.86 -12.31
CA ILE A 194 5.18 -5.82 -13.44
C ILE A 194 5.48 -6.96 -14.44
N ARG A 195 6.76 -7.34 -14.63
CA ARG A 195 7.12 -8.53 -15.41
C ARG A 195 6.82 -9.86 -14.69
N GLY A 196 6.74 -9.85 -13.36
CA GLY A 196 6.23 -10.97 -12.55
C GLY A 196 4.70 -11.07 -12.49
N GLY A 197 3.96 -10.16 -13.13
CA GLY A 197 2.50 -10.09 -13.08
C GLY A 197 1.74 -11.19 -13.83
N ASN A 198 2.42 -12.08 -14.56
CA ASN A 198 1.79 -13.25 -15.19
C ASN A 198 1.57 -14.44 -14.23
N PHE A 199 1.97 -14.33 -12.97
CA PHE A 199 1.82 -15.42 -12.01
C PHE A 199 0.53 -15.29 -11.21
N LEU A 200 -0.62 -15.60 -11.83
CA LEU A 200 -1.84 -16.10 -11.18
C LEU A 200 -2.93 -16.43 -12.24
N VAL A 201 -2.60 -17.28 -13.22
CA VAL A 201 -3.60 -18.11 -13.90
C VAL A 201 -3.09 -19.55 -13.84
N ASP A 202 -3.47 -20.23 -12.76
CA ASP A 202 -3.70 -21.68 -12.62
C ASP A 202 -4.44 -21.91 -11.27
#